data_AF-A0A8H4XR32-F1
#
_entry.id   AF-A0A8H4XR32-F1
#
_cell.length_a   1.000
_cell.length_b   1.000
_cell.length_c   1.000
_cell.angle_alpha   90.00
_cell.angle_beta   90.00
_cell.angle_gamma   90.00
#
_symmetry.space_group_name_H-M   'P 1'
#
loop_
_entity.id
_entity.type
_entity.pdbx_description
1 polymer ?
#
loop_
_entity_poly.entity_id
_entity_poly.type
_entity_poly.pdbx_seq_one_letter_code
_entity_poly.pdbx_strand_id
1 'polypeptide(L)'
;MFDLVSDPISLSLIQTFAAAKKPVSAVCHGPIVLVNATTPAGESLLRDATVTGFSNTEEDQAQMTSAMPFLLEDRLRAIPGAKYVKAEQPWGEKVVVDKTYQLGGVLITGQNPASASGVGKALLKALGL
;
A
#
# COMPACT_ATOMS: atom_id res chain seq x y z
N MET A 1 -4.17 -10.44 2.59
CA MET A 1 -3.25 -10.90 3.65
C MET A 1 -2.77 -12.32 3.44
N PHE A 2 -3.54 -13.21 2.81
CA PHE A 2 -3.23 -14.65 2.75
C PHE A 2 -2.79 -15.14 1.36
N ASP A 3 -3.26 -14.49 0.31
CA ASP A 3 -3.24 -14.98 -1.06
C ASP A 3 -2.29 -14.16 -1.94
N LEU A 4 -2.63 -12.89 -2.19
CA LEU A 4 -2.01 -12.07 -3.22
C LEU A 4 -0.62 -11.55 -2.86
N VAL A 5 -0.24 -11.59 -1.58
CA VAL A 5 1.05 -11.07 -1.08
C VAL A 5 2.26 -11.76 -1.72
N SER A 6 2.12 -13.04 -2.09
CA SER A 6 3.18 -13.83 -2.73
C SER A 6 2.71 -14.48 -4.02
N ASP A 7 1.55 -14.07 -4.54
CA ASP A 7 1.03 -14.59 -5.81
C ASP A 7 1.87 -14.05 -6.97
N PRO A 8 2.50 -14.92 -7.79
CA PRO A 8 3.41 -14.48 -8.84
C PRO A 8 2.72 -13.68 -9.95
N ILE A 9 1.43 -13.92 -10.20
CA ILE A 9 0.66 -13.18 -11.20
C ILE A 9 0.38 -11.76 -10.71
N SER A 10 -0.07 -11.62 -9.45
CA SER A 10 -0.30 -10.33 -8.80
C SER A 10 0.97 -9.48 -8.79
N LEU A 11 2.10 -10.07 -8.36
CA LEU A 11 3.41 -9.41 -8.37
C LEU A 11 3.79 -8.95 -9.78
N SER A 12 3.68 -9.84 -10.77
CA SER A 12 4.02 -9.52 -12.17
C SER A 12 3.19 -8.36 -12.72
N LEU A 13 1.88 -8.33 -12.43
CA LEU A 13 1.00 -7.23 -12.85
C LEU A 13 1.39 -5.91 -12.21
N ILE A 14 1.62 -5.89 -10.89
CA ILE A 14 2.02 -4.69 -10.14
C ILE A 14 3.34 -4.14 -10.69
N GLN A 15 4.33 -5.01 -10.87
CA GLN A 15 5.66 -4.63 -11.36
C GLN A 15 5.60 -4.12 -12.79
N THR A 16 4.79 -4.73 -13.65
CA THR A 16 4.58 -4.28 -15.03
C THR A 16 3.95 -2.89 -15.07
N PHE A 17 2.93 -2.65 -14.25
CA PHE A 17 2.28 -1.33 -14.17
C PHE A 17 3.24 -0.26 -13.63
N ALA A 18 3.99 -0.59 -12.56
CA ALA A 18 4.98 0.32 -11.99
C ALA A 18 6.10 0.67 -12.99
N ALA A 19 6.61 -0.32 -13.74
CA ALA A 19 7.63 -0.12 -14.77
C ALA A 19 7.11 0.74 -15.94
N ALA A 20 5.83 0.60 -16.28
CA ALA A 20 5.15 1.45 -17.24
C ALA A 20 4.77 2.84 -16.69
N LYS A 21 5.20 3.19 -15.47
CA LYS A 21 4.88 4.44 -14.77
C LYS A 21 3.38 4.69 -14.62
N LYS A 22 2.57 3.63 -14.64
CA LYS A 22 1.13 3.72 -14.38
C LYS A 22 0.88 3.88 -12.88
N PRO A 23 -0.22 4.53 -12.47
CA PRO A 23 -0.59 4.57 -11.07
C PRO A 23 -0.79 3.17 -10.48
N VAL A 24 -0.26 2.94 -9.29
CA VAL A 24 -0.51 1.75 -8.47
C VAL A 24 -1.20 2.21 -7.19
N SER A 25 -2.39 1.67 -6.91
CA SER A 25 -3.18 2.09 -5.76
C SER A 25 -3.71 0.91 -4.94
N ALA A 26 -3.81 1.09 -3.63
CA ALA A 26 -4.39 0.11 -2.73
C ALA A 26 -4.99 0.76 -1.48
N VAL A 27 -5.95 0.10 -0.83
CA VAL A 27 -6.64 0.62 0.37
C VAL A 27 -6.89 -0.48 1.40
N CYS A 28 -6.99 -0.11 2.68
CA CYS A 28 -7.23 -1.03 3.79
C CYS A 28 -6.07 -2.04 3.93
N HIS A 29 -6.34 -3.35 3.83
CA HIS A 29 -5.32 -4.40 3.77
C HIS A 29 -4.63 -4.50 2.40
N GLY A 30 -5.21 -3.90 1.36
CA GLY A 30 -4.73 -3.96 -0.02
C GLY A 30 -3.24 -3.67 -0.19
N PRO A 31 -2.63 -2.68 0.49
CA PRO A 31 -1.20 -2.38 0.37
C PRO A 31 -0.27 -3.58 0.65
N ILE A 32 -0.77 -4.65 1.27
CA ILE A 32 0.00 -5.88 1.47
C ILE A 32 0.56 -6.47 0.17
N VAL A 33 -0.15 -6.33 -0.95
CA VAL A 33 0.27 -6.90 -2.25
C VAL A 33 1.52 -6.21 -2.80
N LEU A 34 1.85 -5.02 -2.28
CA LEU A 34 2.99 -4.22 -2.73
C LEU A 34 4.28 -4.55 -1.98
N VAL A 35 4.20 -5.22 -0.83
CA VAL A 35 5.34 -5.41 0.09
C VAL A 35 6.46 -6.26 -0.54
N ASN A 36 6.07 -7.22 -1.37
CA ASN A 36 7.00 -8.09 -2.08
C ASN A 36 7.23 -7.66 -3.55
N ALA A 37 6.59 -6.58 -4.01
CA ALA A 37 6.78 -6.08 -5.37
C ALA A 37 8.08 -5.28 -5.46
N THR A 38 8.92 -5.61 -6.44
CA THR A 38 10.25 -5.00 -6.61
C THR A 38 10.44 -4.29 -7.95
N THR A 39 11.40 -3.38 -8.02
CA THR A 39 11.96 -2.86 -9.27
C THR A 39 12.68 -3.97 -10.05
N PRO A 40 13.04 -3.74 -11.33
CA PRO A 40 13.88 -4.67 -12.08
C PRO A 40 15.26 -4.93 -11.45
N ALA A 41 15.73 -4.01 -10.59
CA ALA A 41 16.97 -4.17 -9.83
C ALA A 41 16.81 -4.99 -8.54
N GLY A 42 15.59 -5.47 -8.23
CA GLY A 42 15.30 -6.27 -7.03
C GLY A 42 14.99 -5.45 -5.77
N GLU A 43 14.93 -4.12 -5.87
CA GLU A 43 14.63 -3.23 -4.74
C GLU A 43 13.12 -3.10 -4.51
N SER A 44 12.66 -2.98 -3.25
CA SER A 44 11.22 -2.80 -2.98
C SER A 44 10.67 -1.55 -3.68
N LEU A 45 9.48 -1.67 -4.29
CA LEU A 45 8.78 -0.52 -4.89
C LEU A 45 8.40 0.55 -3.85
N LEU A 46 8.32 0.17 -2.58
CA LEU A 46 7.93 1.04 -1.47
C LEU A 46 9.13 1.63 -0.73
N ARG A 47 10.36 1.33 -1.15
CA ARG A 47 11.57 1.88 -0.53
C ARG A 47 11.54 3.41 -0.54
N ASP A 48 11.88 4.00 0.60
CA ASP A 48 11.89 5.46 0.85
C ASP A 48 10.54 6.18 0.66
N ALA A 49 9.45 5.46 0.38
CA ALA A 49 8.13 6.04 0.15
C ALA A 49 7.36 6.25 1.46
N THR A 50 6.53 7.29 1.51
CA THR A 50 5.49 7.41 2.54
C THR A 50 4.31 6.53 2.13
N VAL A 51 3.80 5.75 3.06
CA VAL A 51 2.68 4.82 2.82
C VAL A 51 1.70 4.82 3.99
N THR A 52 0.47 4.39 3.73
CA THR A 52 -0.51 4.04 4.76
C THR A 52 -1.19 2.72 4.41
N GLY A 53 -2.04 2.24 5.30
CA GLY A 53 -2.71 0.95 5.22
C GLY A 53 -3.31 0.62 6.57
N PHE A 54 -4.13 -0.43 6.64
CA PHE A 54 -4.85 -0.78 7.86
C PHE A 54 -3.89 -0.89 9.05
N SER A 55 -4.20 -0.17 10.13
CA SER A 55 -3.30 -0.08 11.28
C SER A 55 -3.46 -1.27 12.22
N ASN A 56 -2.41 -1.56 12.99
CA ASN A 56 -2.49 -2.62 14.01
C ASN A 56 -3.61 -2.33 15.02
N THR A 57 -3.81 -1.06 15.36
CA THR A 57 -4.88 -0.62 16.26
C THR A 57 -6.27 -0.92 15.71
N GLU A 58 -6.49 -0.74 14.40
CA GLU A 58 -7.76 -1.09 13.76
C GLU A 58 -7.96 -2.62 13.68
N GLU A 59 -6.89 -3.38 13.46
CA GLU A 59 -6.92 -4.85 13.50
C GLU A 59 -7.29 -5.39 14.89
N ASP A 60 -6.71 -4.81 15.95
CA ASP A 60 -7.02 -5.15 17.34
C ASP A 60 -8.48 -4.83 17.67
N GLN A 61 -8.99 -3.68 17.22
CA GLN A 61 -10.40 -3.29 17.41
C GLN A 61 -11.36 -4.18 16.63
N ALA A 62 -10.94 -4.70 15.48
CA ALA A 62 -11.69 -5.71 14.73
C ALA A 62 -11.60 -7.11 15.37
N GLN A 63 -10.79 -7.29 16.42
CA GLN A 63 -10.55 -8.57 17.10
C GLN A 63 -9.98 -9.67 16.19
N MET A 64 -9.24 -9.27 15.16
CA MET A 64 -8.72 -10.17 14.12
C MET A 64 -7.21 -10.41 14.20
N THR A 65 -6.49 -9.69 15.07
CA THR A 65 -5.02 -9.76 15.21
C THR A 65 -4.47 -11.18 15.32
N SER A 66 -5.08 -12.03 16.15
CA SER A 66 -4.64 -13.42 16.34
C SER A 66 -4.96 -14.34 15.15
N ALA A 67 -5.86 -13.94 14.26
CA ALA A 67 -6.21 -14.68 13.05
C ALA A 67 -5.34 -14.26 11.84
N MET A 68 -4.65 -13.12 11.93
CA MET A 68 -3.81 -12.64 10.84
C MET A 68 -2.45 -13.37 10.80
N PRO A 69 -1.95 -13.72 9.60
CA PRO A 69 -0.65 -14.40 9.46
C PRO A 69 0.52 -13.45 9.77
N PHE A 70 0.26 -12.15 9.69
CA PHE A 70 1.14 -11.03 10.00
C PHE A 70 0.30 -9.75 9.94
N LEU A 71 0.80 -8.66 10.53
CA LEU A 71 0.09 -7.38 10.53
C LEU A 71 0.61 -6.44 9.43
N LEU A 72 -0.31 -5.74 8.75
CA LEU A 72 0.05 -4.89 7.61
C LEU A 72 0.98 -3.74 8.01
N GLU A 73 0.66 -3.00 9.08
CA GLU A 73 1.47 -1.86 9.52
C GLU A 73 2.92 -2.30 9.80
N ASP A 74 3.13 -3.46 10.44
CA ASP A 74 4.46 -3.99 10.71
C ASP A 74 5.22 -4.33 9.42
N ARG A 75 4.53 -4.95 8.45
CA ARG A 75 5.11 -5.30 7.15
C ARG A 75 5.49 -4.07 6.34
N LEU A 76 4.71 -3.00 6.41
CA LEU A 76 5.04 -1.73 5.75
C LEU A 76 6.20 -1.01 6.43
N ARG A 77 6.26 -1.03 7.77
CA ARG A 77 7.36 -0.44 8.55
C ARG A 77 8.69 -1.16 8.36
N ALA A 78 8.66 -2.46 8.07
CA ALA A 78 9.87 -3.26 7.82
C ALA A 78 10.55 -2.95 6.48
N ILE A 79 9.89 -2.20 5.58
CA ILE A 79 10.45 -1.85 4.28
C ILE A 79 11.55 -0.78 4.48
N PRO A 80 12.75 -0.97 3.91
CA PRO A 80 13.84 0.00 4.04
C PRO A 80 13.43 1.42 3.66
N GLY A 81 13.59 2.35 4.60
CA GLY A 81 13.30 3.78 4.40
C GLY A 81 11.82 4.16 4.27
N ALA A 82 10.90 3.20 4.18
CA ALA A 82 9.49 3.50 4.07
C ALA A 82 8.96 4.18 5.35
N LYS A 83 8.10 5.18 5.16
CA LYS A 83 7.46 5.91 6.26
C LYS A 83 5.98 5.56 6.32
N TYR A 84 5.62 4.63 7.20
CA TYR A 84 4.23 4.37 7.51
C TYR A 84 3.61 5.53 8.31
N VAL A 85 2.47 6.05 7.83
CA VAL A 85 1.66 7.06 8.50
C VAL A 85 0.21 6.59 8.61
N LYS A 86 -0.52 7.07 9.61
CA LYS A 86 -1.94 6.80 9.83
C LYS A 86 -2.70 8.07 10.23
N ALA A 87 -4.03 8.02 10.17
CA ALA A 87 -4.92 9.03 10.72
C ALA A 87 -4.68 9.19 12.23
N GLU A 88 -5.04 10.36 12.76
CA GLU A 88 -4.93 10.66 14.19
C GLU A 88 -5.80 9.73 15.05
N GLN A 89 -6.96 9.34 14.53
CA GLN A 89 -7.88 8.40 15.16
C GLN A 89 -8.08 7.18 14.27
N PRO A 90 -8.20 5.96 14.85
CA PRO A 90 -8.62 4.77 14.13
C PRO A 90 -9.90 5.03 13.34
N TRP A 91 -10.04 4.40 12.16
CA TRP A 91 -11.18 4.56 11.25
C TRP A 91 -11.30 5.95 10.59
N GLY A 92 -10.41 6.89 10.90
CA GLY A 92 -10.31 8.17 10.21
C GLY A 92 -9.77 8.04 8.78
N GLU A 93 -10.20 8.94 7.89
CA GLU A 93 -9.70 8.97 6.51
C GLU A 93 -8.20 9.33 6.48
N LYS A 94 -7.40 8.49 5.80
CA LYS A 94 -6.00 8.79 5.48
C LYS A 94 -5.66 8.24 4.10
N VAL A 95 -5.31 9.16 3.21
CA VAL A 95 -4.78 8.85 1.87
C VAL A 95 -3.37 9.41 1.76
N VAL A 96 -2.48 8.62 1.19
CA VAL A 96 -1.11 8.99 0.89
C VAL A 96 -0.90 8.84 -0.62
N VAL A 97 -0.34 9.88 -1.24
CA VAL A 97 0.11 9.87 -2.62
C VAL A 97 1.61 10.14 -2.62
N ASP A 98 2.37 9.23 -3.19
CA ASP A 98 3.82 9.31 -3.30
C ASP A 98 4.26 8.68 -4.65
N LYS A 99 5.52 8.24 -4.76
CA LYS A 99 6.07 7.61 -5.96
C LYS A 99 6.70 6.26 -5.65
N THR A 100 6.62 5.36 -6.62
CA THR A 100 7.36 4.09 -6.57
C THR A 100 8.86 4.35 -6.68
N TYR A 101 9.64 3.63 -5.87
CA TYR A 101 11.10 3.76 -5.83
C TYR A 101 11.74 3.54 -7.20
N GLN A 102 12.65 4.43 -7.60
CA GLN A 102 13.39 4.48 -8.87
C GLN A 102 12.55 4.59 -10.17
N LEU A 103 11.35 4.02 -10.21
CA LEU A 103 10.49 4.01 -11.39
C LEU A 103 9.69 5.31 -11.51
N GLY A 104 9.38 5.96 -10.38
CA GLY A 104 8.74 7.28 -10.33
C GLY A 104 7.26 7.28 -10.74
N GLY A 105 6.62 6.11 -10.82
CA GLY A 105 5.18 5.98 -11.04
C GLY A 105 4.39 6.41 -9.80
N VAL A 106 3.15 6.86 -9.99
CA VAL A 106 2.31 7.32 -8.87
C VAL A 106 1.94 6.14 -7.97
N LEU A 107 2.24 6.25 -6.68
CA LEU A 107 1.85 5.29 -5.65
C LEU A 107 0.76 5.91 -4.78
N ILE A 108 -0.37 5.22 -4.61
CA ILE A 108 -1.49 5.69 -3.79
C ILE A 108 -1.83 4.63 -2.76
N THR A 109 -1.85 4.99 -1.48
CA THR A 109 -2.30 4.09 -0.41
C THR A 109 -3.36 4.75 0.44
N GLY A 110 -4.35 3.98 0.90
CA GLY A 110 -5.39 4.42 1.82
C GLY A 110 -5.50 3.51 3.03
N GLN A 111 -5.74 4.10 4.21
CA GLN A 111 -5.63 3.36 5.47
C GLN A 111 -6.74 2.32 5.67
N ASN A 112 -7.99 2.67 5.42
CA ASN A 112 -9.16 1.91 5.87
C ASN A 112 -10.36 2.18 4.93
N PRO A 113 -11.55 1.60 5.17
CA PRO A 113 -12.71 1.82 4.30
C PRO A 113 -13.11 3.30 4.12
N ALA A 114 -12.96 4.14 5.16
CA ALA A 114 -13.23 5.58 5.07
C ALA A 114 -12.32 6.28 4.04
N SER A 115 -11.16 5.69 3.73
CA SER A 115 -10.19 6.23 2.78
C SER A 115 -10.45 5.84 1.32
N ALA A 116 -11.42 4.95 1.04
CA ALA A 116 -11.65 4.43 -0.31
C ALA A 116 -12.04 5.52 -1.32
N SER A 117 -12.92 6.45 -0.92
CA SER A 117 -13.33 7.58 -1.78
C SER A 117 -12.15 8.51 -2.11
N GLY A 118 -11.33 8.82 -1.10
CA GLY A 118 -10.12 9.63 -1.29
C GLY A 118 -9.09 8.97 -2.20
N VAL A 119 -8.88 7.65 -2.07
CA VAL A 119 -8.03 6.87 -3.00
C VAL A 119 -8.57 6.95 -4.43
N GLY A 120 -9.87 6.80 -4.64
CA GLY A 120 -10.51 6.93 -5.95
C GLY A 120 -10.29 8.30 -6.59
N LYS A 121 -10.47 9.39 -5.81
CA LYS A 121 -10.21 10.76 -6.27
C LYS A 121 -8.74 10.98 -6.64
N ALA A 122 -7.82 10.47 -5.83
CA ALA A 122 -6.38 10.54 -6.12
C ALA A 122 -6.01 9.77 -7.40
N LEU A 123 -6.65 8.62 -7.63
CA LEU A 123 -6.43 7.82 -8.83
C LEU A 123 -6.95 8.53 -10.09
N LEU A 124 -8.15 9.11 -10.06
CA LEU A 124 -8.67 9.92 -11.18
C LEU A 124 -7.71 11.06 -11.53
N LYS A 125 -7.25 11.81 -10.52
CA LYS A 125 -6.25 12.87 -10.72
C LYS A 125 -4.95 12.34 -11.35
N ALA A 126 -4.48 11.17 -10.92
CA ALA A 126 -3.28 10.54 -11.48
C ALA A 126 -3.46 10.08 -12.94
N LEU A 127 -4.70 9.82 -13.37
CA LEU A 127 -5.06 9.48 -14.75
C LEU A 127 -5.35 10.71 -15.62
N GLY A 128 -5.36 11.93 -15.04
CA GLY A 128 -5.70 13.16 -15.75
C GLY A 128 -7.20 13.34 -15.98
N LEU A 129 -8.04 12.71 -15.13
CA LEU A 129 -9.51 12.78 -15.16
C LEU A 129 -10.06 13.62 -14.01
#